data_AF-A0A8J4U6W3-F1
#
_entry.id   AF-A0A8J4U6W3-F1
#
_cell.length_a   1.000
_cell.length_b   1.000
_cell.length_c   1.000
_cell.angle_alpha   90.00
_cell.angle_beta   90.00
_cell.angle_gamma   90.00
#
_symmetry.space_group_name_H-M   'P 1'
#
loop_
_entity.id
_entity.type
_entity.pdbx_description
1 polymer ?
#
loop_
_entity_poly.entity_id
_entity_poly.type
_entity_poly.pdbx_seq_one_letter_code
_entity_poly.pdbx_strand_id
1 'polypeptide(L)'
;MPVYSAYRFYGHARCGRRNWFIEPQLDDVQGGNDMTSESRVQNPGTNQALNADYRVTVPTPDKGHLVPVYHANTQSCADATFTLTNAAPQNPTFNRGRWRVTEKKVADFLTANCLSAGLRAYVVTGVVPGNNVINNRVRVPSHYWMAFCCLDNNDQ
;
A
#
# COMPACT_ATOMS: atom_id res chain seq x y z
N MET A 1 -3.15 -0.87 -11.42
CA MET A 1 -2.94 -1.37 -10.05
C MET A 1 -1.44 -1.57 -9.86
N PRO A 2 -0.85 -1.13 -8.73
CA PRO A 2 0.55 -1.40 -8.42
C PRO A 2 0.83 -2.90 -8.27
N VAL A 3 2.03 -3.33 -8.67
CA VAL A 3 2.50 -4.72 -8.54
C VAL A 3 3.32 -4.95 -7.27
N TYR A 4 4.06 -3.94 -6.83
CA TYR A 4 4.79 -3.96 -5.55
C TYR A 4 5.00 -2.53 -5.01
N SER A 5 5.34 -2.45 -3.73
CA SER A 5 5.87 -1.27 -3.07
C SER A 5 7.02 -1.68 -2.16
N ALA A 6 8.08 -0.88 -2.15
CA ALA A 6 9.26 -1.08 -1.32
C ALA A 6 9.43 0.09 -0.36
N TYR A 7 9.79 -0.19 0.88
CA TYR A 7 9.94 0.82 1.92
C TYR A 7 10.93 0.36 2.99
N ARG A 8 11.52 1.35 3.67
CA ARG A 8 12.31 1.11 4.89
C ARG A 8 11.38 1.11 6.09
N PHE A 9 11.50 0.08 6.93
CA PHE A 9 10.76 -0.06 8.18
C PHE A 9 11.56 0.59 9.31
N TYR A 10 10.89 1.47 10.06
CA TYR A 10 11.50 2.24 11.16
C TYR A 10 10.83 1.92 12.51
N GLY A 11 10.06 0.84 12.59
CA GLY A 11 9.13 0.58 13.68
C GLY A 11 7.71 1.00 13.31
N HIS A 12 6.78 0.84 14.24
CA HIS A 12 5.38 1.21 14.04
C HIS A 12 4.83 2.07 15.18
N ALA A 13 3.90 2.94 14.84
CA ALA A 13 3.15 3.77 15.79
C ALA A 13 1.64 3.56 15.63
N ARG A 14 0.85 4.02 16.60
CA ARG A 14 -0.60 4.11 16.44
C ARG A 14 -0.91 5.31 15.54
N CYS A 15 -1.33 5.04 14.31
CA CYS A 15 -1.71 6.07 13.35
C CYS A 15 -3.21 6.00 13.01
N GLY A 16 -3.80 7.17 12.78
CA GLY A 16 -5.13 7.31 12.24
C GLY A 16 -5.18 6.93 10.76
N ARG A 17 -6.40 6.68 10.26
CA ARG A 17 -6.66 6.43 8.84
C ARG A 17 -7.16 7.72 8.18
N ARG A 18 -6.85 7.89 6.89
CA ARG A 18 -7.27 9.04 6.08
C ARG A 18 -8.16 8.60 4.90
N ASN A 19 -8.70 9.57 4.18
CA ASN A 19 -9.35 9.33 2.88
C ASN A 19 -8.32 8.90 1.84
N TRP A 20 -8.78 8.25 0.77
CA TRP A 20 -7.95 7.85 -0.36
C TRP A 20 -7.73 8.99 -1.35
N PHE A 21 -6.51 9.12 -1.82
CA PHE A 21 -6.04 10.11 -2.77
C PHE A 21 -5.45 9.44 -4.02
N ILE A 22 -5.05 10.26 -4.99
CA ILE A 22 -4.37 9.87 -6.22
C ILE A 22 -3.07 10.65 -6.39
N GLU A 23 -2.22 10.17 -7.29
CA GLU A 23 -0.96 10.83 -7.70
C GLU A 23 -1.22 11.68 -8.94
N PRO A 24 -1.37 13.02 -8.83
CA PRO A 24 -1.80 13.85 -9.96
C PRO A 24 -0.85 13.78 -11.16
N GLN A 25 0.46 13.69 -10.92
CA GLN A 25 1.52 13.57 -11.92
C GLN A 25 1.41 12.34 -12.83
N LEU A 26 0.59 11.34 -12.47
CA LEU A 26 0.34 10.19 -13.33
C LEU A 26 -0.68 10.48 -14.43
N ASP A 27 -1.67 11.33 -14.18
CA ASP A 27 -2.72 11.64 -15.16
C ASP A 27 -2.55 13.03 -15.80
N ASP A 28 -1.83 13.92 -15.11
CA ASP A 28 -1.55 15.28 -15.55
C ASP A 28 -0.04 15.53 -15.49
N VAL A 29 0.57 15.81 -16.65
CA VAL A 29 2.02 16.09 -16.76
C VAL A 29 2.43 17.40 -16.05
N GLN A 30 1.48 18.28 -15.74
CA GLN A 30 1.68 19.48 -14.92
C GLN A 30 1.27 19.26 -13.47
N GLY A 31 0.86 18.04 -13.11
CA GLY A 31 0.48 17.66 -11.76
C GLY A 31 1.63 17.83 -10.77
N GLY A 32 1.30 18.28 -9.56
CA GLY A 32 2.29 18.42 -8.48
C GLY A 32 2.84 17.08 -8.00
N ASN A 33 3.90 17.13 -7.18
CA ASN A 33 4.53 15.93 -6.62
C ASN A 33 3.77 15.35 -5.41
N ASP A 34 2.78 16.08 -4.89
CA ASP A 34 2.01 15.68 -3.71
C ASP A 34 0.70 14.98 -4.13
N MET A 35 0.39 13.89 -3.42
CA MET A 35 -0.91 13.21 -3.52
C MET A 35 -2.08 14.18 -3.32
N THR A 36 -3.13 14.04 -4.11
CA THR A 36 -4.27 14.97 -4.10
C THR A 36 -5.61 14.28 -4.30
N SER A 37 -6.69 15.02 -4.00
CA SER A 37 -8.05 14.52 -4.21
C SER A 37 -8.33 14.39 -5.70
N GLU A 38 -9.05 13.35 -6.11
CA GLU A 38 -9.44 13.12 -7.51
C GLU A 38 -10.09 14.36 -8.15
N SER A 39 -10.89 15.10 -7.38
CA SER A 39 -11.56 16.33 -7.83
C SER A 39 -10.63 17.49 -8.18
N ARG A 40 -9.34 17.40 -7.85
CA ARG A 40 -8.32 18.44 -8.12
C ARG A 40 -7.49 18.14 -9.36
N VAL A 41 -7.74 17.01 -10.03
CA VAL A 41 -7.01 16.58 -11.23
C VAL A 41 -7.95 16.65 -12.42
N GLN A 42 -7.47 17.20 -13.52
CA GLN A 42 -8.23 17.23 -14.76
C GLN A 42 -8.20 15.85 -15.42
N ASN A 43 -9.37 15.27 -15.71
CA ASN A 43 -9.51 13.95 -16.35
C ASN A 43 -8.70 12.81 -15.67
N PRO A 44 -8.90 12.57 -14.36
CA PRO A 44 -8.13 11.57 -13.64
C PRO A 44 -8.52 10.14 -14.09
N GLY A 45 -7.63 9.19 -13.84
CA GLY A 45 -7.87 7.78 -14.11
C GLY A 45 -7.44 7.31 -15.49
N THR A 46 -6.49 7.98 -16.14
CA THR A 46 -5.88 7.46 -17.38
C THR A 46 -4.83 6.39 -17.03
N ASN A 47 -3.96 6.70 -16.08
CA ASN A 47 -2.80 5.89 -15.71
C ASN A 47 -2.88 5.30 -14.29
N GLN A 48 -3.94 5.62 -13.55
CA GLN A 48 -4.20 5.07 -12.21
C GLN A 48 -5.67 4.72 -11.98
N ALA A 49 -5.94 4.03 -10.87
CA ALA A 49 -7.29 3.71 -10.44
C ALA A 49 -7.93 4.90 -9.73
N LEU A 50 -9.26 4.97 -9.75
CA LEU A 50 -10.07 5.92 -8.99
C LEU A 50 -10.85 5.23 -7.87
N ASN A 51 -11.35 6.00 -6.92
CA ASN A 51 -12.16 5.52 -5.80
C ASN A 51 -13.41 4.79 -6.29
N ALA A 52 -14.01 5.25 -7.39
CA ALA A 52 -15.17 4.64 -8.03
C ALA A 52 -14.89 3.25 -8.59
N ASP A 53 -13.67 2.98 -9.08
CA ASP A 53 -13.30 1.67 -9.65
C ASP A 53 -13.46 0.51 -8.65
N TYR A 54 -13.35 0.81 -7.35
CA TYR A 54 -13.49 -0.18 -6.28
C TYR A 54 -14.94 -0.38 -5.81
N ARG A 55 -15.88 0.50 -6.19
CA ARG A 55 -17.25 0.53 -5.64
C ARG A 55 -18.30 -0.13 -6.53
N VAL A 56 -17.91 -0.72 -7.65
CA VAL A 56 -18.84 -1.27 -8.64
C VAL A 56 -19.26 -2.72 -8.39
N THR A 57 -18.66 -3.41 -7.41
CA THR A 57 -18.97 -4.83 -7.09
C THR A 57 -19.49 -5.00 -5.67
N VAL A 58 -20.29 -6.05 -5.46
CA VAL A 58 -20.77 -6.49 -4.14
C VAL A 58 -20.33 -7.94 -3.90
N PRO A 59 -19.60 -8.24 -2.80
CA PRO A 59 -19.11 -7.29 -1.81
C PRO A 59 -18.05 -6.36 -2.41
N THR A 60 -18.01 -5.12 -1.91
CA THR A 60 -16.98 -4.15 -2.28
C THR A 60 -15.63 -4.64 -1.76
N PRO A 61 -14.62 -4.81 -2.63
CA PRO A 61 -13.28 -5.14 -2.19
C PRO A 61 -12.70 -4.02 -1.33
N ASP A 62 -11.91 -4.39 -0.33
CA ASP A 62 -11.09 -3.42 0.38
C ASP A 62 -9.99 -2.92 -0.55
N LYS A 63 -9.57 -1.67 -0.33
CA LYS A 63 -8.33 -1.12 -0.90
C LYS A 63 -7.17 -1.60 -0.01
N GLY A 64 -6.69 -2.80 -0.29
CA GLY A 64 -5.60 -3.44 0.45
C GLY A 64 -4.30 -2.71 0.19
N HIS A 65 -3.68 -2.20 1.25
CA HIS A 65 -2.45 -1.42 1.15
C HIS A 65 -1.27 -2.33 0.78
N LEU A 66 -0.35 -1.85 -0.05
CA LEU A 66 0.94 -2.51 -0.28
C LEU A 66 1.96 -2.06 0.79
N VAL A 67 2.09 -0.76 1.04
CA VAL A 67 2.72 -0.24 2.26
C VAL A 67 1.67 -0.16 3.37
N PRO A 68 1.68 -1.05 4.38
CA PRO A 68 0.63 -1.09 5.39
C PRO A 68 0.67 0.13 6.30
N VAL A 69 -0.49 0.66 6.68
CA VAL A 69 -0.60 1.67 7.75
C VAL A 69 0.03 1.15 9.06
N TYR A 70 -0.06 -0.16 9.31
CA TYR A 70 0.54 -0.79 10.49
C TYR A 70 2.07 -0.68 10.53
N HIS A 71 2.73 -0.43 9.38
CA HIS A 71 4.19 -0.31 9.31
C HIS A 71 4.66 1.15 9.31
N ALA A 72 3.75 2.12 9.47
CA ALA A 72 4.10 3.53 9.60
C ALA A 72 4.53 3.87 11.02
N ASN A 73 5.63 4.62 11.16
CA ASN A 73 6.15 5.11 12.44
C ASN A 73 5.68 6.53 12.79
N THR A 74 5.04 7.23 11.86
CA THR A 74 4.50 8.59 12.05
C THR A 74 3.17 8.75 11.31
N GLN A 75 2.36 9.73 11.70
CA GLN A 75 1.09 10.02 11.00
C GLN A 75 1.32 10.46 9.55
N SER A 76 2.37 11.24 9.27
CA SER A 76 2.70 11.64 7.89
C SER A 76 3.09 10.44 7.02
N CYS A 77 3.86 9.48 7.56
CA CYS A 77 4.14 8.23 6.88
C CYS A 77 2.86 7.43 6.62
N ALA A 78 1.95 7.35 7.60
CA ALA A 78 0.67 6.67 7.43
C ALA A 78 -0.18 7.34 6.35
N ASP A 79 -0.29 8.67 6.37
CA ASP A 79 -1.05 9.46 5.40
C ASP A 79 -0.55 9.24 3.97
N ALA A 80 0.77 9.18 3.76
CA ALA A 80 1.39 8.90 2.46
C ALA A 80 1.00 7.52 1.88
N THR A 81 0.57 6.57 2.72
CA THR A 81 0.12 5.26 2.24
C THR A 81 -1.28 5.27 1.63
N PHE A 82 -2.07 6.35 1.83
CA PHE A 82 -3.45 6.46 1.36
C PHE A 82 -3.57 6.98 -0.09
N THR A 83 -2.73 6.47 -0.98
CA THR A 83 -2.81 6.71 -2.42
C THR A 83 -3.24 5.44 -3.16
N LEU A 84 -4.04 5.56 -4.22
CA LEU A 84 -4.52 4.39 -4.99
C LEU A 84 -3.39 3.69 -5.76
N THR A 85 -2.24 4.33 -5.92
CA THR A 85 -0.99 3.73 -6.41
C THR A 85 -0.30 2.85 -5.37
N ASN A 86 -0.78 2.85 -4.12
CA ASN A 86 -0.36 1.96 -3.04
C ASN A 86 -1.49 0.97 -2.64
N ALA A 87 -2.52 0.82 -3.48
CA ALA A 87 -3.67 -0.04 -3.19
C ALA A 87 -3.98 -1.03 -4.30
N ALA A 88 -4.34 -2.23 -3.89
CA ALA A 88 -4.87 -3.27 -4.76
C ALA A 88 -6.19 -3.82 -4.20
N PRO A 89 -7.13 -4.31 -5.05
CA PRO A 89 -8.37 -4.92 -4.56
C PRO A 89 -8.07 -6.14 -3.68
N GLN A 90 -8.61 -6.14 -2.48
CA GLN A 90 -8.38 -7.21 -1.51
C GLN A 90 -9.71 -7.71 -0.96
N ASN A 91 -9.86 -9.03 -0.85
CA ASN A 91 -11.03 -9.61 -0.22
C ASN A 91 -11.15 -9.09 1.24
N PRO A 92 -12.30 -8.56 1.67
CA PRO A 92 -12.43 -7.93 3.00
C PRO A 92 -12.10 -8.87 4.17
N THR A 93 -12.48 -10.14 4.09
CA THR A 93 -12.18 -11.15 5.12
C THR A 93 -10.69 -11.44 5.19
N PHE A 94 -10.01 -11.49 4.04
CA PHE A 94 -8.56 -11.67 3.98
C PHE A 94 -7.81 -10.44 4.53
N ASN A 95 -8.13 -9.25 4.04
CA ASN A 95 -7.50 -7.98 4.43
C ASN A 95 -7.58 -7.75 5.95
N ARG A 96 -8.80 -7.80 6.49
CA ARG A 96 -9.08 -7.48 7.90
C ARG A 96 -8.68 -8.60 8.86
N GLY A 97 -8.53 -9.82 8.34
CA GLY A 97 -8.19 -11.02 9.08
C GLY A 97 -6.72 -11.41 8.92
N ARG A 98 -6.45 -12.42 8.10
CA ARG A 98 -5.12 -13.05 7.99
C ARG A 98 -4.05 -12.07 7.53
N TRP A 99 -4.36 -11.17 6.60
CA TRP A 99 -3.38 -10.20 6.11
C TRP A 99 -2.95 -9.21 7.20
N ARG A 100 -3.90 -8.62 7.93
CA ARG A 100 -3.62 -7.80 9.12
C ARG A 100 -2.73 -8.51 10.15
N VAL A 101 -2.95 -9.80 10.38
CA VAL A 101 -2.10 -10.60 11.29
C VAL A 101 -0.69 -10.76 10.73
N THR A 102 -0.54 -10.98 9.42
CA THR A 102 0.76 -11.05 8.74
C THR A 102 1.51 -9.72 8.85
N GLU A 103 0.87 -8.58 8.57
CA GLU A 103 1.46 -7.24 8.73
C GLU A 103 2.01 -7.09 10.15
N LYS A 104 1.20 -7.39 11.18
CA LYS A 104 1.66 -7.34 12.57
C LYS A 104 2.87 -8.23 12.82
N LYS A 105 2.83 -9.50 12.40
CA LYS A 105 3.92 -10.45 12.63
C LYS A 105 5.23 -10.00 11.98
N VAL A 106 5.18 -9.40 10.79
CA VAL A 106 6.37 -8.87 10.14
C VAL A 106 6.92 -7.67 10.90
N ALA A 107 6.07 -6.72 11.31
CA ALA A 107 6.49 -5.58 12.14
C ALA A 107 7.14 -6.01 13.47
N ASP A 108 6.54 -6.99 14.16
CA ASP A 108 7.07 -7.56 15.40
C ASP A 108 8.45 -8.21 15.14
N PHE A 109 8.57 -9.01 14.07
CA PHE A 109 9.83 -9.67 13.70
C PHE A 109 10.94 -8.67 13.39
N LEU A 110 10.68 -7.66 12.56
CA LEU A 110 11.69 -6.67 12.16
C LEU A 110 12.13 -5.81 13.35
N THR A 111 11.20 -5.49 14.25
CA THR A 111 11.53 -4.78 15.48
C THR A 111 12.45 -5.62 16.37
N ALA A 112 12.11 -6.89 16.59
CA ALA A 112 12.82 -7.77 17.51
C ALA A 112 14.17 -8.27 16.99
N ASN A 113 14.33 -8.44 15.67
CA ASN A 113 15.51 -9.07 15.08
C ASN A 113 16.41 -8.13 14.28
N CYS A 114 15.90 -6.97 13.85
CA CYS A 114 16.64 -6.07 12.97
C CYS A 114 16.90 -4.74 13.66
N LEU A 115 15.85 -4.03 14.05
CA LEU A 115 16.02 -2.71 14.67
C LEU A 115 16.72 -2.80 16.04
N SER A 116 16.38 -3.81 16.85
CA SER A 116 17.04 -4.07 18.14
C SER A 116 18.54 -4.37 18.01
N ALA A 117 18.96 -4.94 16.88
CA ALA A 117 20.35 -5.24 16.54
C ALA A 117 21.07 -4.06 15.88
N GLY A 118 20.42 -2.89 15.75
CA GLY A 118 20.97 -1.73 15.06
C GLY A 118 21.00 -1.85 13.53
N LEU A 119 20.32 -2.86 12.96
CA LEU A 119 20.26 -3.10 11.52
C LEU A 119 19.14 -2.27 10.86
N ARG A 120 19.30 -2.01 9.56
CA ARG A 120 18.28 -1.38 8.72
C ARG A 120 17.32 -2.43 8.19
N ALA A 121 16.02 -2.27 8.44
CA ALA A 121 14.99 -3.16 7.95
C ALA A 121 14.35 -2.62 6.65
N TYR A 122 14.32 -3.44 5.60
CA TYR A 122 13.69 -3.14 4.31
C TYR A 122 12.59 -4.15 4.03
N VAL A 123 11.48 -3.68 3.46
CA VAL A 123 10.33 -4.51 3.16
C VAL A 123 9.87 -4.24 1.74
N VAL A 124 9.53 -5.31 1.04
CA VAL A 124 8.82 -5.30 -0.24
C VAL A 124 7.51 -6.03 -0.04
N THR A 125 6.41 -5.33 -0.28
CA THR A 125 5.09 -5.96 -0.38
C THR A 125 4.68 -5.98 -1.84
N GLY A 126 4.12 -7.09 -2.30
CA GLY A 126 3.63 -7.17 -3.66
C GLY A 126 2.39 -8.02 -3.79
N VAL A 127 1.89 -8.01 -5.02
CA VAL A 127 0.71 -8.76 -5.44
C VAL A 127 1.02 -9.58 -6.68
N VAL A 128 0.39 -10.75 -6.79
CA VAL A 128 0.41 -11.54 -8.01
C VAL A 128 -0.85 -11.20 -8.79
N PRO A 129 -0.76 -10.65 -10.01
CA PRO A 129 -1.92 -10.36 -10.86
C PRO A 129 -2.81 -11.59 -11.03
N GLY A 130 -4.12 -11.45 -10.82
CA GLY A 130 -5.11 -12.49 -11.10
C GLY A 130 -5.80 -12.29 -12.44
N ASN A 131 -6.80 -13.13 -12.71
CA ASN A 131 -7.55 -13.11 -13.99
C ASN A 131 -8.77 -12.18 -13.96
N ASN A 132 -9.29 -11.85 -12.78
CA ASN A 132 -10.48 -11.02 -12.63
C ASN A 132 -10.12 -9.53 -12.72
N VAL A 133 -11.06 -8.73 -13.22
CA VAL A 133 -10.93 -7.27 -13.31
C VAL A 133 -12.22 -6.65 -12.79
N ILE A 134 -12.10 -5.64 -11.92
CA ILE A 134 -13.23 -4.83 -11.46
C ILE A 134 -13.29 -3.53 -12.27
N ASN A 135 -14.52 -3.08 -12.55
CA ASN A 135 -14.82 -1.92 -13.39
C ASN A 135 -14.13 -1.92 -14.77
N ASN A 136 -13.76 -3.10 -15.30
CA ASN A 136 -12.92 -3.24 -16.51
C ASN A 136 -11.60 -2.46 -16.46
N ARG A 137 -11.13 -2.08 -15.27
CA ARG A 137 -10.00 -1.15 -15.08
C ARG A 137 -8.97 -1.65 -14.07
N VAL A 138 -9.39 -2.27 -12.97
CA VAL A 138 -8.49 -2.67 -11.89
C VAL A 138 -8.44 -4.19 -11.79
N ARG A 139 -7.28 -4.77 -12.10
CA ARG A 139 -7.06 -6.21 -11.96
C ARG A 139 -7.11 -6.61 -10.49
N VAL A 140 -7.76 -7.72 -10.20
CA VAL A 140 -7.83 -8.31 -8.85
C VAL A 140 -6.65 -9.25 -8.67
N PRO A 141 -5.79 -9.06 -7.65
CA PRO A 141 -4.73 -10.00 -7.31
C PRO A 141 -5.25 -11.39 -6.99
N SER A 142 -4.47 -12.42 -7.35
CA SER A 142 -4.65 -13.78 -6.84
C SER A 142 -4.00 -13.96 -5.46
N HIS A 143 -2.86 -13.29 -5.23
CA HIS A 143 -2.07 -13.43 -4.01
C HIS A 143 -1.48 -12.08 -3.58
N TYR A 144 -1.26 -11.94 -2.27
CA TYR A 144 -0.42 -10.93 -1.66
C TYR A 144 0.81 -11.61 -1.05
N TRP A 145 1.96 -10.96 -1.12
CA TRP A 145 3.20 -11.47 -0.55
C TRP A 145 4.00 -10.31 0.07
N MET A 146 4.87 -10.67 1.00
CA MET A 146 5.80 -9.73 1.62
C MET A 146 7.15 -10.42 1.76
N ALA A 147 8.22 -9.73 1.41
CA ALA A 147 9.60 -10.12 1.63
C ALA A 147 10.30 -9.01 2.40
N PHE A 148 11.28 -9.35 3.23
CA PHE A 148 12.03 -8.38 4.02
C PHE A 148 13.48 -8.79 4.17
N CYS A 149 14.34 -7.81 4.41
CA CYS A 149 15.77 -7.98 4.61
C CYS A 149 16.26 -7.02 5.70
N CYS A 150 17.30 -7.43 6.42
CA CYS A 150 17.91 -6.67 7.50
C CYS A 150 19.39 -6.53 7.20
N LEU A 151 19.83 -5.29 7.05
CA LEU A 151 21.16 -4.96 6.55
C LEU A 151 21.97 -4.21 7.61
N ASP A 152 23.24 -4.56 7.74
CA ASP A 152 24.21 -3.79 8.53
C ASP A 152 24.60 -2.48 7.81
N ASN A 153 25.63 -1.77 8.31
CA ASN A 153 26.10 -0.54 7.67
C ASN A 153 26.90 -0.76 6.36
N ASN A 154 27.21 -2.01 6.02
CA ASN A 154 27.90 -2.42 4.80
C ASN A 154 26.95 -3.06 3.77
N ASP A 155 25.65 -2.94 3.97
CA ASP A 155 24.61 -3.58 3.16
C ASP A 155 24.75 -5.12 3.11
N GLN A 156 25.25 -5.75 4.19
CA GLN A 156 25.32 -7.20 4.38
C GLN A 156 24.22 -7.72 5.30
#